data_AF-A0A382ZVN8-F1
#
_entry.id   AF-A0A382ZVN8-F1
#
_cell.length_a   1.000
_cell.length_b   1.000
_cell.length_c   1.000
_cell.angle_alpha   90.00
_cell.angle_beta   90.00
_cell.angle_gamma   90.00
#
_symmetry.space_group_name_H-M   'P 1'
#
loop_
_entity.id
_entity.type
_entity.pdbx_description
1 polymer ?
#
loop_
_entity_poly.entity_id
_entity_poly.type
_entity_poly.pdbx_seq_one_letter_code
_entity_poly.pdbx_strand_id
1 'polypeptide(L)' 'GVTRIKADVSMKQVAERRVLERYPNMRLLGSYFLYNDSIHYWFEIILADPSHPRIAKDKELRKRVLPSVA' A
#
# COMPACT_ATOMS: atom_id res chain seq x y z
N GLY A 1 -22.82 -23.97 -5.68
CA GLY A 1 -23.18 -23.41 -4.35
C GLY A 1 -22.36 -22.16 -4.11
N VAL A 2 -22.97 -21.08 -3.60
CA VAL A 2 -22.37 -19.73 -3.58
C VAL A 2 -21.67 -19.41 -2.23
N THR A 3 -22.03 -20.10 -1.15
CA THR A 3 -21.71 -19.71 0.23
C THR A 3 -20.26 -19.94 0.68
N ARG A 4 -19.44 -20.70 -0.05
CA ARG A 4 -18.05 -21.04 0.36
C ARG A 4 -16.98 -20.48 -0.59
N ILE A 5 -17.35 -19.58 -1.48
CA ILE A 5 -16.41 -18.93 -2.40
C ILE A 5 -15.62 -17.88 -1.60
N LYS A 6 -14.31 -18.07 -1.49
CA LYS A 6 -13.40 -17.11 -0.85
C LYS A 6 -12.75 -16.24 -1.93
N ALA A 7 -12.46 -14.98 -1.59
CA ALA A 7 -11.64 -14.14 -2.44
C ALA A 7 -10.22 -14.71 -2.51
N ASP A 8 -9.62 -14.66 -3.70
CA ASP A 8 -8.23 -15.07 -3.94
C ASP A 8 -7.22 -14.03 -3.41
N VAL A 9 -7.65 -12.78 -3.27
CA VAL A 9 -6.84 -11.68 -2.75
C VAL A 9 -6.95 -11.55 -1.23
N SER A 10 -5.83 -11.22 -0.60
CA SER A 10 -5.77 -10.97 0.84
C SER A 10 -6.41 -9.64 1.23
N MET A 11 -6.93 -9.53 2.46
CA MET A 11 -7.49 -8.26 2.97
C MET A 11 -6.45 -7.13 3.00
N LYS A 12 -5.18 -7.46 3.19
CA LYS A 12 -4.05 -6.53 3.11
C LYS A 12 -3.96 -5.91 1.70
N GLN A 13 -3.97 -6.74 0.65
CA GLN A 13 -3.95 -6.27 -0.74
C GLN A 13 -5.18 -5.43 -1.09
N VAL A 14 -6.35 -5.81 -0.55
CA VAL A 14 -7.58 -5.01 -0.72
C VAL A 14 -7.41 -3.62 -0.09
N ALA A 15 -6.81 -3.53 1.10
CA ALA A 15 -6.54 -2.26 1.75
C ALA A 15 -5.53 -1.41 0.96
N GLU A 16 -4.43 -2.01 0.50
CA GLU A 16 -3.42 -1.35 -0.35
C GLU A 16 -4.04 -0.78 -1.62
N ARG A 17 -4.87 -1.58 -2.32
CA ARG A 17 -5.55 -1.15 -3.53
C ARG A 17 -6.49 0.04 -3.26
N ARG A 18 -7.30 -0.02 -2.21
CA ARG A 18 -8.21 1.09 -1.84
C ARG A 18 -7.47 2.40 -1.61
N VAL A 19 -6.28 2.34 -1.00
CA VAL A 19 -5.46 3.52 -0.74
C VAL A 19 -4.79 4.03 -2.01
N LEU A 20 -4.30 3.14 -2.88
CA LEU A 20 -3.71 3.51 -4.17
C LEU A 20 -4.73 4.11 -5.14
N GLU A 21 -5.96 3.61 -5.14
CA GLU A 21 -7.07 4.19 -5.91
C GLU A 21 -7.40 5.61 -5.42
N ARG A 22 -7.27 5.87 -4.12
CA ARG A 22 -7.51 7.19 -3.52
C ARG A 22 -6.36 8.18 -3.75
N TYR A 23 -5.11 7.70 -3.74
CA TYR A 23 -3.90 8.51 -3.88
C TYR A 23 -2.98 7.97 -5.00
N PRO A 24 -3.37 8.13 -6.27
CA PRO A 24 -2.64 7.56 -7.40
C PRO A 24 -1.27 8.23 -7.65
N ASN A 25 -1.06 9.43 -7.11
CA ASN A 25 0.20 10.17 -7.22
C ASN A 25 1.27 9.68 -6.23
N MET A 26 0.90 8.90 -5.23
CA MET A 26 1.81 8.39 -4.20
C MET A 26 2.22 6.95 -4.47
N ARG A 27 3.39 6.56 -3.98
CA ARG A 27 3.94 5.21 -4.10
C ARG A 27 3.82 4.44 -2.80
N LEU A 28 3.39 3.19 -2.89
CA LEU A 28 3.35 2.27 -1.75
C LEU A 28 4.78 1.86 -1.36
N LEU A 29 5.14 2.08 -0.09
CA LEU A 29 6.38 1.57 0.51
C LEU A 29 6.16 0.25 1.24
N GLY A 30 4.98 0.07 1.84
CA GLY A 30 4.60 -1.15 2.53
C GLY A 30 3.32 -0.96 3.34
N SER A 31 2.84 -2.06 3.91
CA SER A 31 1.71 -2.03 4.83
C SER A 31 1.83 -3.13 5.88
N TYR A 32 1.20 -2.91 7.04
CA TYR A 32 1.19 -3.85 8.15
C TYR A 32 -0.17 -3.90 8.84
N PHE A 33 -0.40 -5.00 9.54
CA PHE A 33 -1.60 -5.22 10.34
C PHE A 33 -1.52 -4.40 11.62
N LEU A 34 -2.59 -3.67 11.93
CA LEU A 34 -2.69 -2.87 13.13
C LEU A 34 -3.56 -3.57 14.18
N TYR A 35 -4.81 -3.86 13.83
CA TYR A 35 -5.82 -4.34 14.76
C TYR A 35 -6.98 -5.04 14.05
N ASN A 36 -7.82 -5.75 14.79
CA ASN A 36 -9.03 -6.42 14.30
C ASN A 36 -10.13 -6.41 15.39
N ASP A 37 -11.38 -6.09 15.02
CA ASP A 37 -12.57 -6.07 15.89
C ASP A 37 -13.57 -7.18 15.57
N SER A 38 -13.10 -8.29 15.02
CA SER A 38 -13.88 -9.43 14.50
C SER A 38 -14.67 -9.16 13.21
N ILE A 39 -15.02 -7.91 12.92
CA ILE A 39 -15.77 -7.52 11.71
C ILE A 39 -14.83 -6.87 10.68
N HIS A 40 -13.88 -6.08 11.15
CA HIS A 40 -12.97 -5.27 10.37
C HIS A 40 -11.52 -5.59 10.69
N TYR A 41 -10.72 -5.54 9.64
CA TYR A 41 -9.26 -5.62 9.74
C TYR A 41 -8.70 -4.24 9.41
N TRP A 42 -7.91 -3.70 10.31
CA TRP A 42 -7.20 -2.44 10.11
C TRP A 42 -5.77 -2.71 9.70
N PHE A 43 -5.36 -2.00 8.65
CA PHE A 43 -4.00 -2.00 8.13
C PHE A 43 -3.50 -0.57 8.06
N GLU A 44 -2.26 -0.37 8.47
CA GLU A 44 -1.55 0.88 8.22
C GLU A 44 -0.76 0.75 6.93
N ILE A 45 -0.91 1.76 6.06
CA ILE A 45 -0.36 1.78 4.72
C ILE A 45 0.58 2.96 4.62
N ILE A 46 1.85 2.68 4.34
CA ILE A 46 2.90 3.67 4.25
C ILE A 46 3.06 4.05 2.77
N LEU A 47 2.76 5.32 2.48
CA LEU A 47 2.94 5.92 1.17
C LEU A 47 4.08 6.93 1.18
N ALA A 48 4.71 7.12 0.03
CA ALA A 48 5.70 8.16 -0.20
C ALA A 48 5.36 8.95 -1.47
N ASP A 49 5.53 10.26 -1.40
CA ASP A 49 5.37 11.15 -2.55
C ASP A 49 6.68 11.26 -3.35
N PRO A 50 6.74 10.75 -4.59
CA PRO A 50 7.94 10.84 -5.43
C PRO A 50 8.28 12.28 -5.86
N SER A 51 7.30 13.18 -5.90
CA SER A 51 7.47 14.57 -6.37
C SER A 51 8.09 15.48 -5.32
N HIS A 52 8.10 15.06 -4.06
CA HIS A 52 8.57 15.88 -2.97
C HIS A 52 10.11 15.99 -2.96
N PRO A 53 10.70 17.21 -2.93
CA PRO A 53 12.14 17.40 -3.11
C PRO A 53 13.00 16.76 -2.01
N ARG A 54 12.46 16.60 -0.80
CA ARG A 54 13.17 15.91 0.30
C ARG A 54 13.33 14.42 0.02
N ILE A 55 12.32 13.78 -0.59
CA ILE A 55 12.35 12.37 -0.97
C ILE A 55 13.26 12.17 -2.19
N ALA A 56 13.25 13.11 -3.13
CA ALA A 56 14.12 13.06 -4.31
C ALA A 56 15.62 13.22 -3.97
N LYS A 57 15.95 13.99 -2.93
CA LYS A 57 17.32 14.20 -2.45
C LYS A 57 17.85 13.02 -1.63
N ASP A 58 16.98 12.33 -0.90
CA ASP A 58 17.35 11.19 -0.08
C ASP A 58 17.67 9.96 -0.96
N LYS A 59 18.90 9.44 -0.87
CA LYS A 59 19.37 8.33 -1.70
C LYS A 59 18.69 7.00 -1.38
N GLU A 60 18.31 6.76 -0.12
CA GLU A 60 17.69 5.50 0.30
C GLU A 60 16.23 5.46 -0.08
N LEU A 61 15.49 6.53 0.24
CA LEU A 61 14.08 6.66 -0.12
C LEU A 61 13.90 6.69 -1.64
N ARG A 62 14.76 7.41 -2.37
CA ARG A 62 14.70 7.46 -3.83
C ARG A 62 14.80 6.08 -4.47
N LYS A 63 15.67 5.18 -3.95
CA LYS A 63 15.80 3.81 -4.45
C LYS A 63 14.55 2.96 -4.21
N ARG A 64 13.81 3.21 -3.14
CA ARG A 64 12.57 2.49 -2.80
C ARG A 64 11.36 3.04 -3.56
N VAL A 65 11.35 4.35 -3.82
CA VAL A 65 10.20 5.07 -4.40
C VAL A 65 10.27 5.17 -5.92
N LEU A 66 11.44 5.24 -6.55
CA LEU A 66 11.53 5.23 -8.00
C LEU A 66 11.63 3.79 -8.52
N PRO A 67 10.98 3.43 -9.65
CA PRO A 67 11.27 2.17 -10.30
C PRO A 67 12.73 2.18 -10.75
N SER A 68 13.47 1.11 -10.45
CA SER A 68 14.66 0.78 -11.22
C SER A 68 14.20 0.58 -12.66
N VAL A 69 14.59 1.50 -13.55
CA VAL A 69 14.42 1.34 -14.99
C VAL A 69 14.97 -0.04 -15.37
N ALA A 70 14.16 -0.83 -16.06
CA ALA A 70 14.52 -2.14 -16.59
C ALA A 70 15.65 -2.02 -17.62
#